data_AF-X1GRS8-F1
#
_entry.id   AF-X1GRS8-F1
#
_cell.length_a   1.000
_cell.length_b   1.000
_cell.length_c   1.000
_cell.angle_alpha   90.00
_cell.angle_beta   90.00
_cell.angle_gamma   90.00
#
_symmetry.space_group_name_H-M   'P 1'
#
loop_
_entity.id
_entity.type
_entity.pdbx_description
1 polymer ?
#
loop_
_entity_poly.entity_id
_entity_poly.type
_entity_poly.pdbx_seq_one_letter_code
_entity_poly.pdbx_strand_id
1 'polypeptide(L)' 'MDKLRTAVIGAGKMGQIHAKVYATLAQSELTAIIDTDYKKAKKLAKKYKCSAFKEPADILDKVDAVTIATPTIT' A
#
# COMPACT_ATOMS: atom_id res chain seq x y z
N MET A 1 4.54 19.13 -10.94
CA MET A 1 4.94 18.35 -9.75
C MET A 1 4.29 16.99 -9.91
N ASP A 2 5.08 15.94 -10.13
CA ASP A 2 4.56 14.58 -10.24
C ASP A 2 4.02 14.09 -8.89
N LYS A 3 2.96 13.27 -8.93
CA LYS A 3 2.44 12.64 -7.71
C LYS A 3 3.42 11.59 -7.23
N LEU A 4 3.64 11.54 -5.92
CA LEU A 4 4.50 10.53 -5.30
C LEU A 4 3.80 9.16 -5.37
N ARG A 5 4.42 8.17 -6.00
CA ARG A 5 3.89 6.80 -6.05
C ARG A 5 4.13 6.14 -4.70
N THR A 6 3.07 5.94 -3.94
CA THR A 6 3.17 5.37 -2.59
C THR A 6 2.62 3.95 -2.54
N ALA A 7 3.17 3.17 -1.61
CA ALA A 7 2.68 1.84 -1.29
C ALA A 7 2.59 1.60 0.21
N VAL A 8 1.73 0.65 0.59
CA VAL A 8 1.53 0.25 1.98
C VAL A 8 1.79 -1.25 2.12
N ILE A 9 2.77 -1.61 2.94
CA ILE A 9 3.06 -2.99 3.36
C ILE A 9 2.34 -3.25 4.69
N GLY A 10 1.47 -4.25 4.69
CA GLY A 10 0.54 -4.58 5.77
C GLY A 10 -0.84 -3.97 5.50
N ALA A 11 -1.85 -4.82 5.30
CA ALA A 11 -3.27 -4.47 5.12
C ALA A 11 -4.07 -4.60 6.44
N GLY A 12 -3.38 -4.59 7.58
CA GLY A 12 -3.95 -4.54 8.92
C GLY A 12 -4.62 -3.19 9.24
N LYS A 13 -4.95 -2.96 10.51
CA LYS A 13 -5.69 -1.75 10.92
C LYS A 13 -4.96 -0.44 10.59
N MET A 14 -3.65 -0.39 10.85
CA MET A 14 -2.84 0.79 10.52
C MET A 14 -2.68 0.97 9.01
N GLY A 15 -2.40 -0.11 8.28
CA GLY A 15 -2.31 -0.05 6.82
C GLY A 15 -3.58 0.47 6.14
N GLN A 16 -4.76 0.11 6.65
CA GLN A 16 -6.03 0.64 6.15
C GLN A 16 -6.19 2.15 6.39
N ILE A 17 -5.68 2.67 7.51
CA ILE A 17 -5.69 4.10 7.80
C ILE A 17 -4.74 4.84 6.85
N HIS A 18 -3.51 4.36 6.69
CA HIS A 18 -2.55 4.94 5.75
C HIS A 18 -3.07 4.92 4.31
N ALA A 19 -3.62 3.78 3.85
CA ALA A 19 -4.22 3.67 2.52
C ALA A 19 -5.37 4.69 2.31
N LYS A 20 -6.20 4.91 3.33
CA LYS A 20 -7.24 5.95 3.29
C LYS A 20 -6.64 7.35 3.12
N VAL A 21 -5.62 7.68 3.89
CA VAL A 21 -4.95 9.00 3.84
C VAL A 21 -4.30 9.21 2.47
N TYR A 22 -3.52 8.24 1.98
CA TYR A 22 -2.89 8.32 0.66
C TYR A 22 -3.88 8.48 -0.48
N ALA A 23 -5.04 7.81 -0.41
CA ALA A 23 -6.09 7.98 -1.41
C ALA A 23 -6.74 9.38 -1.40
N THR A 24 -6.62 10.15 -0.30
CA THR A 24 -7.16 11.51 -0.19
C THR A 24 -6.13 12.61 -0.47
N LEU A 25 -4.83 12.28 -0.47
CA LEU A 25 -3.76 13.24 -0.68
C LEU A 25 -3.56 13.48 -2.18
N ALA A 26 -3.80 14.72 -2.64
CA ALA A 26 -3.61 15.08 -4.05
C ALA A 26 -2.16 14.88 -4.56
N GLN A 27 -1.19 14.95 -3.65
CA GLN A 27 0.24 14.77 -3.92
C GLN A 27 0.68 13.30 -3.94
N SER A 28 -0.20 12.37 -3.57
CA SER A 28 0.11 10.94 -3.49
C SER A 28 -0.72 10.16 -4.50
N GLU A 29 -0.12 9.13 -5.07
CA GLU A 29 -0.79 8.10 -5.82
C GLU A 29 -0.56 6.76 -5.13
N LEU A 30 -1.59 6.23 -4.46
CA LEU A 30 -1.51 4.91 -3.85
C LEU A 30 -1.51 3.85 -4.96
N THR A 31 -0.35 3.31 -5.29
CA THR A 31 -0.17 2.40 -6.43
C THR A 31 -0.23 0.93 -6.02
N ALA A 32 0.18 0.61 -4.78
CA ALA A 32 0.28 -0.78 -4.34
C ALA A 32 -0.07 -0.98 -2.85
N ILE A 33 -0.68 -2.13 -2.57
CA ILE A 33 -0.89 -2.65 -1.21
C ILE A 33 -0.34 -4.06 -1.15
N ILE A 34 0.50 -4.33 -0.15
CA ILE A 34 1.23 -5.58 0.01
C ILE A 34 0.83 -6.19 1.34
N ASP A 35 0.48 -7.47 1.34
CA ASP A 35 0.28 -8.23 2.57
C ASP A 35 0.55 -9.72 2.29
N THR A 36 1.19 -10.39 3.25
CA THR A 36 1.34 -11.85 3.24
C THR A 36 0.00 -12.58 3.06
N ASP A 37 -1.06 -12.04 3.65
CA ASP A 37 -2.45 -12.42 3.39
C ASP A 37 -2.97 -11.67 2.16
N TYR A 38 -2.74 -12.27 1.00
CA TYR A 38 -3.13 -11.71 -0.29
C TYR A 38 -4.64 -11.37 -0.38
N LYS A 39 -5.51 -12.07 0.37
CA LYS A 39 -6.95 -11.76 0.39
C LYS A 39 -7.20 -10.39 1.03
N LYS A 40 -6.48 -10.05 2.11
CA LYS A 40 -6.57 -8.72 2.75
C LYS A 40 -6.03 -7.64 1.83
N ALA A 41 -4.86 -7.85 1.23
CA ALA A 41 -4.29 -6.92 0.26
C ALA A 41 -5.25 -6.64 -0.90
N LYS A 42 -5.78 -7.70 -1.53
CA LYS A 42 -6.72 -7.59 -2.67
C LYS A 42 -8.01 -6.86 -2.31
N LYS A 43 -8.57 -7.11 -1.12
CA LYS A 43 -9.78 -6.42 -0.63
C LYS A 43 -9.53 -4.92 -0.48
N LEU A 44 -8.40 -4.55 0.11
CA LEU A 44 -8.05 -3.15 0.33
C LEU A 44 -7.69 -2.44 -0.98
N ALA A 45 -6.93 -3.12 -1.84
CA ALA A 45 -6.51 -2.58 -3.13
C ALA A 45 -7.71 -2.34 -4.05
N LYS A 46 -8.69 -3.24 -4.07
CA LYS A 46 -9.95 -3.04 -4.80
C LYS A 46 -10.72 -1.80 -4.31
N LYS A 47 -10.67 -1.50 -3.01
CA LYS A 47 -11.32 -0.33 -2.42
C LYS A 47 -10.70 0.98 -2.91
N TYR A 48 -9.38 1.02 -3.07
CA TYR A 48 -8.63 2.21 -3.47
C TYR A 48 -8.17 2.20 -4.93
N LYS A 49 -8.63 1.21 -5.72
CA LYS A 49 -8.30 1.04 -7.15
C LYS A 49 -6.79 1.00 -7.42
N CYS A 50 -6.07 0.26 -6.60
CA CYS A 50 -4.63 0.05 -6.75
C CYS A 50 -4.28 -1.44 -6.91
N SER A 51 -3.01 -1.74 -7.12
CA SER A 51 -2.52 -3.11 -7.28
C SER A 51 -2.31 -3.78 -5.93
N ALA A 52 -2.59 -5.09 -5.84
CA ALA A 52 -2.28 -5.90 -4.67
C ALA A 52 -1.10 -6.82 -4.98
N PHE A 53 -0.15 -6.92 -4.06
CA PHE A 53 0.98 -7.84 -4.14
C PHE A 53 1.08 -8.67 -2.87
N LYS A 54 1.81 -9.78 -2.95
CA LYS A 54 2.09 -10.64 -1.81
C LYS A 54 3.48 -10.38 -1.25
N GLU A 55 4.44 -10.09 -2.12
CA GLU A 55 5.83 -9.90 -1.74
C GLU A 55 6.28 -8.45 -1.94
N PRO A 56 7.01 -7.86 -0.98
CA PRO A 56 7.54 -6.50 -1.12
C PRO A 56 8.49 -6.32 -2.30
N ALA A 57 9.18 -7.39 -2.73
CA ALA A 57 10.09 -7.35 -3.87
C ALA A 57 9.38 -6.96 -5.17
N ASP A 58 8.08 -7.27 -5.30
CA ASP A 58 7.30 -7.02 -6.52
C ASP A 58 7.06 -5.53 -6.83
N ILE A 59 7.35 -4.64 -5.88
CA ILE A 59 7.04 -3.21 -5.95
C ILE A 59 8.26 -2.28 -6.00
N LEU A 60 9.48 -2.81 -5.88
CA LEU A 60 10.70 -2.00 -5.73
C LEU A 60 10.89 -0.97 -6.86
N ASP A 61 10.65 -1.37 -8.12
CA ASP A 61 10.79 -0.48 -9.27
C ASP A 61 9.51 0.32 -9.61
N LYS A 62 8.46 0.19 -8.79
CA LYS A 62 7.11 0.72 -9.10
C LYS A 62 6.68 1.88 -8.20
N VAL A 63 7.42 2.16 -7.14
CA VAL A 63 7.02 3.09 -6.08
C VAL A 63 8.18 4.01 -5.69
N ASP A 64 7.85 5.22 -5.22
CA ASP A 64 8.81 6.20 -4.73
C ASP A 64 8.92 6.17 -3.21
N ALA A 65 7.85 5.76 -2.51
CA ALA A 65 7.82 5.67 -1.06
C ALA A 65 6.94 4.53 -0.56
N VAL A 66 7.32 3.96 0.59
CA VAL A 66 6.62 2.82 1.20
C VAL A 66 6.35 3.08 2.68
N THR A 67 5.14 2.79 3.12
CA THR A 67 4.80 2.69 4.54
C THR A 67 4.79 1.22 4.96
N ILE A 68 5.55 0.88 6.00
CA ILE A 68 5.56 -0.45 6.61
C ILE A 68 4.68 -0.42 7.86
N ALA A 69 3.52 -1.08 7.79
CA ALA A 69 2.51 -1.17 8.83
C ALA A 69 2.26 -2.64 9.23
N THR A 70 3.34 -3.37 9.49
CA THR A 70 3.36 -4.78 9.94
C THR A 70 3.53 -4.86 11.47
N PRO A 71 3.36 -6.05 12.09
CA PRO A 71 3.68 -6.24 13.50
C PRO A 71 5.14 -5.87 13.81
N THR A 72 5.41 -5.41 15.05
CA THR A 72 6.73 -4.94 15.48
C THR A 72 7.85 -5.96 15.31
N ILE A 73 7.50 -7.25 15.30
CA ILE A 73 8.40 -8.36 14.99
C ILE A 73 7.85 -8.99 13.71
N THR A 74 8.52 -8.73 12.58
CA THR A 74 8.19 -9.24 11.24
C THR A 74 9.42 -9.92 10.66
#